data_AF-A0A1B1PXM7-F1
#
_entry.id   AF-A0A1B1PXM7-F1
#
_cell.length_a   1.000
_cell.length_b   1.000
_cell.length_c   1.000
_cell.angle_alpha   90.00
_cell.angle_beta   90.00
_cell.angle_gamma   90.00
#
_symmetry.space_group_name_H-M   'P 1'
#
loop_
_entity.id
_entity.type
_entity.pdbx_description
1 polymer ?
#
loop_
_entity_poly.entity_id
_entity_poly.type
_entity_poly.pdbx_seq_one_letter_code
_entity_poly.pdbx_strand_id
1 'polypeptide(L)'
;MPYTDIDRGYRTHFTPRRKSAEQAEISRLENELRAFVAIALQHGLRDYCEIRHPELTHELDAGLQRARQQAESKYERVMARLAKVPGLIACVGDTGERTYYRNSHENVAYIEHSLWNKRFILSGIWVAPTYRGQGIAHRILRQLVDAADDAELGIELHHEPFGEEGLDKPALEAFYNRHGFQHHELTPGAMFRIPRTPLDHHDRS
;
A
#
# COMPACT_ATOMS: atom_id res chain seq x y z
N MET A 1 -76.52 24.83 22.77
CA MET A 1 -76.40 24.38 21.37
C MET A 1 -75.56 25.40 20.61
N PRO A 2 -74.67 24.95 19.71
CA PRO A 2 -73.33 25.49 19.45
C PRO A 2 -73.17 26.00 18.01
N TYR A 3 -71.97 26.47 17.63
CA TYR A 3 -71.27 26.25 16.33
C TYR A 3 -69.89 26.96 16.48
N THR A 4 -68.75 26.29 16.80
CA THR A 4 -67.72 25.70 15.88
C THR A 4 -67.35 26.63 14.73
N ASP A 5 -66.13 26.92 14.31
CA ASP A 5 -64.74 26.41 14.47
C ASP A 5 -63.93 27.38 13.55
N ILE A 6 -62.71 27.82 13.81
CA ILE A 6 -61.45 27.27 13.29
C ILE A 6 -60.43 28.38 13.54
N ASP A 7 -59.39 28.14 14.33
CA ASP A 7 -58.07 28.65 13.95
C ASP A 7 -57.00 27.68 14.45
N ARG A 8 -56.57 26.85 13.50
CA ARG A 8 -55.67 25.71 13.69
C ARG A 8 -54.47 25.91 12.78
N GLY A 9 -53.27 25.84 13.36
CA GLY A 9 -51.99 25.73 12.66
C GLY A 9 -51.19 27.04 12.73
N TYR A 10 -49.94 27.08 13.19
CA TYR A 10 -48.87 26.11 13.01
C TYR A 10 -48.00 26.05 14.27
N ARG A 11 -48.03 24.93 15.00
CA ARG A 11 -46.88 24.52 15.81
C ARG A 11 -46.00 23.65 14.92
N THR A 12 -44.95 24.23 14.37
CA THR A 12 -43.84 23.49 13.77
C THR A 12 -43.17 22.66 14.86
N HIS A 13 -43.58 21.39 14.97
CA HIS A 13 -42.84 20.39 15.73
C HIS A 13 -41.48 20.16 15.04
N PHE A 14 -40.48 20.94 15.44
CA PHE A 14 -39.08 20.63 15.17
C PHE A 14 -38.69 19.39 15.98
N THR A 15 -38.76 18.23 15.36
CA THR A 15 -38.30 16.97 15.97
C THR A 15 -36.81 16.75 15.67
N PRO A 16 -35.96 16.52 16.69
CA PRO A 16 -34.51 16.34 16.51
C PRO A 16 -34.14 15.19 15.57
N ARG A 17 -35.02 14.19 15.44
CA ARG A 17 -34.87 13.01 14.57
C ARG A 17 -34.91 13.33 13.06
N ARG A 18 -35.58 14.43 12.66
CA ARG A 18 -35.55 14.91 11.27
C ARG A 18 -34.22 15.60 10.93
N LYS A 19 -33.72 16.44 11.84
CA LYS A 19 -32.40 17.09 11.69
C LYS A 19 -31.27 16.07 11.56
N SER A 20 -31.30 14.97 12.31
CA SER A 20 -30.29 13.91 12.21
C SER A 20 -30.37 13.14 10.89
N ALA A 21 -31.57 12.96 10.32
CA ALA A 21 -31.74 12.30 9.02
C ALA A 21 -31.29 13.20 7.86
N GLU A 22 -31.60 14.49 7.93
CA GLU A 22 -31.13 15.50 6.96
C GLU A 22 -29.60 15.63 6.97
N GLN A 23 -28.99 15.67 8.14
CA GLN A 23 -27.53 15.71 8.28
C GLN A 23 -26.87 14.45 7.72
N ALA A 24 -27.44 13.26 8.00
CA ALA A 24 -26.94 12.02 7.43
C ALA A 24 -27.03 12.00 5.90
N GLU A 25 -28.12 12.54 5.34
CA GLU A 25 -28.29 12.64 3.89
C GLU A 25 -27.34 13.66 3.26
N ILE A 26 -27.09 14.81 3.90
CA ILE A 26 -26.09 15.78 3.44
C ILE A 26 -24.71 15.13 3.41
N SER A 27 -24.30 14.45 4.48
CA SER A 27 -23.01 13.75 4.51
C SER A 27 -22.92 12.64 3.47
N ARG A 28 -24.02 11.95 3.16
CA ARG A 28 -24.07 10.96 2.07
C ARG A 28 -23.80 11.62 0.72
N LEU A 29 -24.52 12.70 0.40
CA LEU A 29 -24.39 13.43 -0.86
C LEU A 29 -23.01 14.08 -1.01
N GLU A 30 -22.44 14.61 0.06
CA GLU A 30 -21.07 15.14 0.08
C GLU A 30 -20.05 14.04 -0.25
N ASN A 31 -20.19 12.85 0.34
CA ASN A 31 -19.34 11.71 0.04
C ASN A 31 -19.50 11.21 -1.40
N GLU A 32 -20.73 11.17 -1.93
CA GLU A 32 -20.98 10.81 -3.33
C GLU A 32 -20.37 11.83 -4.31
N LEU A 33 -20.50 13.12 -4.03
CA LEU A 33 -19.88 14.18 -4.82
C LEU A 33 -18.35 14.07 -4.79
N ARG A 34 -17.77 13.84 -3.61
CA ARG A 34 -16.32 13.63 -3.46
C ARG A 34 -15.84 12.43 -4.27
N ALA A 35 -16.57 11.32 -4.24
CA ALA A 35 -16.25 10.13 -5.02
C ALA A 35 -16.32 10.42 -6.53
N PHE A 36 -17.36 11.14 -6.97
CA PHE A 36 -17.50 11.55 -8.36
C PHE A 36 -16.32 12.42 -8.84
N VAL A 37 -15.94 13.44 -8.06
CA VAL A 37 -14.79 14.31 -8.39
C VAL A 37 -13.48 13.50 -8.42
N ALA A 38 -13.28 12.58 -7.48
CA ALA A 38 -12.10 11.71 -7.47
C ALA A 38 -12.00 10.84 -8.74
N ILE A 39 -13.11 10.24 -9.18
CA ILE A 39 -13.19 9.45 -10.42
C ILE A 39 -12.94 10.35 -11.64
N ALA A 40 -13.56 11.52 -11.70
CA ALA A 40 -13.38 12.47 -12.80
C ALA A 40 -11.89 12.89 -12.94
N LEU A 41 -11.21 13.16 -11.83
CA LEU A 41 -9.78 13.45 -11.81
C LEU A 41 -8.94 12.27 -12.32
N GLN A 42 -9.27 11.03 -11.94
CA GLN A 42 -8.59 9.83 -12.44
C GLN A 42 -8.73 9.65 -13.96
N HIS A 43 -9.85 10.09 -14.54
CA HIS A 43 -10.10 10.05 -15.98
C HIS A 43 -9.65 11.30 -16.74
N GLY A 44 -8.85 12.17 -16.12
CA GLY A 44 -8.23 13.32 -16.79
C GLY A 44 -9.13 14.55 -16.94
N LEU A 45 -10.29 14.60 -16.27
CA LEU A 45 -11.22 15.74 -16.32
C LEU A 45 -10.81 16.85 -15.33
N ARG A 46 -9.51 17.16 -15.25
CA ARG A 46 -8.96 18.12 -14.28
C ARG A 46 -9.56 19.51 -14.44
N ASP A 47 -9.56 20.06 -15.65
CA ASP A 47 -10.11 21.40 -15.93
C ASP A 47 -11.57 21.53 -15.50
N TYR A 48 -12.38 20.49 -15.75
CA TYR A 48 -13.77 20.45 -15.30
C TYR A 48 -13.87 20.50 -13.77
N CYS A 49 -13.07 19.69 -13.07
CA CYS A 49 -13.09 19.59 -11.61
C CYS A 49 -12.60 20.90 -10.96
N GLU A 50 -11.54 21.51 -11.49
CA GLU A 50 -11.00 22.78 -10.99
C GLU A 50 -12.00 23.93 -11.17
N ILE A 51 -12.78 23.95 -12.26
CA ILE A 51 -13.80 24.97 -12.51
C ILE A 51 -15.05 24.75 -11.65
N ARG A 52 -15.55 23.52 -11.56
CA ARG A 52 -16.86 23.22 -10.94
C ARG A 52 -16.77 22.90 -9.46
N HIS A 53 -15.64 22.34 -9.02
CA HIS A 53 -15.41 21.83 -7.67
C HIS A 53 -13.98 22.14 -7.17
N PRO A 54 -13.56 23.42 -7.15
CA PRO A 54 -12.18 23.82 -6.84
C PRO A 54 -11.72 23.35 -5.46
N GLU A 55 -12.56 23.50 -4.43
CA GLU A 55 -12.22 23.14 -3.05
C GLU A 55 -12.01 21.62 -2.88
N LEU A 56 -12.93 20.81 -3.42
CA LEU A 56 -12.82 19.34 -3.40
C LEU A 56 -11.61 18.86 -4.21
N THR A 57 -11.31 19.52 -5.33
CA THR A 57 -10.14 19.18 -6.15
C THR A 57 -8.85 19.44 -5.38
N HIS A 58 -8.74 20.60 -4.73
CA HIS A 58 -7.59 20.92 -3.88
C HIS A 58 -7.47 19.96 -2.68
N GLU A 59 -8.58 19.63 -2.02
CA GLU A 59 -8.60 18.69 -0.90
C GLU A 59 -8.11 17.30 -1.33
N LEU A 60 -8.59 16.80 -2.46
CA LEU A 60 -8.21 15.49 -3.00
C LEU A 60 -6.74 15.47 -3.43
N ASP A 61 -6.26 16.51 -4.09
CA ASP A 61 -4.84 16.65 -4.46
C ASP A 61 -3.95 16.69 -3.20
N ALA A 62 -4.32 17.48 -2.19
CA ALA A 62 -3.60 17.54 -0.93
C ALA A 62 -3.64 16.19 -0.18
N GLY A 63 -4.75 15.46 -0.25
CA GLY A 63 -4.86 14.09 0.26
C GLY A 63 -3.93 13.12 -0.47
N LEU A 64 -3.86 13.21 -1.80
CA LEU A 64 -2.99 12.39 -2.62
C LEU A 64 -1.51 12.64 -2.33
N GLN A 65 -1.11 13.91 -2.21
CA GLN A 65 0.26 14.31 -1.86
C GLN A 65 0.64 13.81 -0.47
N ARG A 66 -0.22 13.97 0.54
CA ARG A 66 0.02 13.41 1.89
C ARG A 66 0.20 11.90 1.86
N ALA A 67 -0.66 11.19 1.13
CA ALA A 67 -0.56 9.74 1.00
C ALA A 67 0.73 9.30 0.28
N ARG A 68 1.21 10.09 -0.70
CA ARG A 68 2.48 9.86 -1.39
C ARG A 68 3.67 10.05 -0.45
N GLN A 69 3.73 11.19 0.25
CA GLN A 69 4.79 11.47 1.22
C GLN A 69 4.86 10.41 2.33
N GLN A 70 3.69 9.96 2.80
CA GLN A 70 3.61 8.88 3.78
C GLN A 70 4.18 7.57 3.23
N ALA A 71 3.87 7.22 1.97
CA ALA A 71 4.42 6.03 1.34
C ALA A 71 5.93 6.12 1.13
N GLU A 72 6.45 7.27 0.71
CA GLU A 72 7.89 7.55 0.59
C GLU A 72 8.59 7.41 1.95
N SER A 73 8.03 7.99 3.00
CA SER A 73 8.55 7.84 4.37
C SER A 73 8.54 6.39 4.85
N LYS A 74 7.49 5.62 4.54
CA LYS A 74 7.41 4.18 4.86
C LYS A 74 8.49 3.40 4.11
N TYR A 75 8.67 3.68 2.83
CA TYR A 75 9.69 3.06 1.99
C TYR A 75 11.11 3.34 2.52
N GLU A 76 11.43 4.59 2.87
CA GLU A 76 12.72 4.95 3.45
C GLU A 76 13.01 4.18 4.76
N ARG A 77 12.00 3.99 5.62
CA ARG A 77 12.14 3.17 6.84
C ARG A 77 12.46 1.71 6.52
N VAL A 78 11.79 1.14 5.52
CA VAL A 78 12.09 -0.21 5.03
C VAL A 78 13.52 -0.29 4.53
N MET A 79 13.96 0.66 3.70
CA MET A 79 15.32 0.71 3.18
C MET A 79 16.38 0.84 4.29
N ALA A 80 16.13 1.68 5.30
CA ALA A 80 17.04 1.84 6.43
C ALA A 80 17.20 0.56 7.27
N ARG A 81 16.15 -0.28 7.33
CA ARG A 81 16.18 -1.60 7.98
C ARG A 81 16.85 -2.64 7.11
N LEU A 82 16.59 -2.63 5.79
CA LEU A 82 17.25 -3.49 4.81
C LEU A 82 18.76 -3.26 4.73
N ALA A 83 19.23 -2.06 5.07
CA ALA A 83 20.65 -1.77 5.15
C ALA A 83 21.36 -2.56 6.27
N LYS A 84 20.61 -3.16 7.21
CA LYS A 84 21.11 -3.80 8.43
C LYS A 84 20.89 -5.32 8.46
N VAL A 85 20.95 -5.98 7.30
CA VAL A 85 20.83 -7.44 7.23
C VAL A 85 22.02 -8.11 7.95
N PRO A 86 21.79 -9.03 8.92
CA PRO A 86 22.86 -9.64 9.69
C PRO A 86 23.92 -10.37 8.83
N GLY A 87 25.18 -9.98 9.03
CA GLY A 87 26.33 -10.56 8.33
C GLY A 87 26.51 -10.08 6.90
N LEU A 88 25.74 -9.07 6.46
CA LEU A 88 25.87 -8.46 5.14
C LEU A 88 26.04 -6.95 5.28
N ILE A 89 26.85 -6.38 4.39
CA ILE A 89 27.02 -4.94 4.22
C ILE A 89 26.20 -4.55 2.99
N ALA A 90 25.17 -3.73 3.19
CA ALA A 90 24.33 -3.25 2.10
C ALA A 90 24.88 -1.96 1.49
N CYS A 91 24.79 -1.83 0.17
CA CYS A 91 25.07 -0.60 -0.56
C CYS A 91 23.97 -0.38 -1.60
N VAL A 92 23.45 0.84 -1.67
CA VAL A 92 22.47 1.21 -2.70
C VAL A 92 23.23 1.45 -4.01
N GLY A 93 22.72 0.90 -5.11
CA GLY A 93 23.28 1.11 -6.44
C GLY A 93 23.04 2.53 -6.95
N ASP A 94 23.75 2.92 -8.01
CA ASP A 94 23.74 4.28 -8.53
C ASP A 94 22.35 4.79 -8.94
N THR A 95 21.46 3.91 -9.40
CA THR A 95 20.09 4.27 -9.78
C THR A 95 19.10 4.27 -8.62
N GLY A 96 19.48 3.75 -7.44
CA GLY A 96 18.57 3.55 -6.31
C GLY A 96 17.66 2.32 -6.41
N GLU A 97 17.51 1.76 -7.62
CA GLU A 97 16.62 0.60 -7.90
C GLU A 97 17.21 -0.74 -7.47
N ARG A 98 18.49 -0.75 -7.09
CA ARG A 98 19.19 -1.94 -6.61
C ARG A 98 19.79 -1.71 -5.25
N THR A 99 19.75 -2.73 -4.41
CA THR A 99 20.55 -2.79 -3.19
C THR A 99 21.43 -4.03 -3.24
N TYR A 100 22.74 -3.80 -3.28
CA TYR A 100 23.76 -4.82 -3.28
C TYR A 100 24.13 -5.20 -1.85
N TYR A 101 24.35 -6.50 -1.64
CA TYR A 101 24.77 -7.04 -0.36
C TYR A 101 26.14 -7.69 -0.51
N ARG A 102 27.04 -7.32 0.39
CA ARG A 102 28.42 -7.79 0.45
C ARG A 102 28.69 -8.56 1.71
N ASN A 103 29.53 -9.57 1.63
CA ASN A 103 30.22 -10.09 2.82
C ASN A 103 31.55 -9.32 2.99
N SER A 104 32.45 -9.83 3.82
CA SER A 104 33.77 -9.22 4.05
C SER A 104 34.69 -9.15 2.82
N HIS A 105 34.38 -9.87 1.74
CA HIS A 105 35.27 -10.05 0.59
C HIS A 105 34.61 -9.62 -0.74
N GLU A 106 33.32 -9.90 -0.95
CA GLU A 106 32.66 -9.84 -2.28
C GLU A 106 31.19 -9.43 -2.24
N ASN A 107 30.63 -9.06 -3.40
CA ASN A 107 29.17 -8.95 -3.62
C ASN A 107 28.57 -10.36 -3.66
N VAL A 108 27.64 -10.66 -2.75
CA VAL A 108 27.04 -11.99 -2.64
C VAL A 108 25.59 -12.04 -3.11
N ALA A 109 24.90 -10.90 -3.08
CA ALA A 109 23.50 -10.82 -3.47
C ALA A 109 23.11 -9.39 -3.88
N TYR A 110 21.98 -9.24 -4.54
CA TYR A 110 21.29 -7.97 -4.68
C TYR A 110 19.78 -8.17 -4.70
N ILE A 111 19.04 -7.11 -4.40
CA ILE A 111 17.60 -7.01 -4.67
C ILE A 111 17.34 -5.88 -5.66
N GLU A 112 16.32 -6.05 -6.47
CA GLU A 112 15.75 -5.03 -7.34
C GLU A 112 14.43 -4.57 -6.78
N HIS A 113 14.29 -3.25 -6.59
CA HIS A 113 13.13 -2.70 -5.90
C HIS A 113 12.80 -1.28 -6.33
N SER A 114 11.55 -0.89 -6.09
CA SER A 114 11.08 0.48 -6.32
C SER A 114 9.85 0.79 -5.45
N LEU A 115 9.42 2.06 -5.47
CA LEU A 115 8.16 2.49 -4.88
C LEU A 115 7.20 2.85 -6.01
N TRP A 116 6.14 2.05 -6.18
CA TRP A 116 5.11 2.29 -7.18
C TRP A 116 3.72 2.17 -6.56
N ASN A 117 2.80 3.07 -6.92
CA ASN A 117 1.43 3.08 -6.39
C ASN A 117 1.35 2.93 -4.86
N LYS A 118 2.28 3.56 -4.13
CA LYS A 118 2.39 3.53 -2.66
C LYS A 118 2.70 2.14 -2.08
N ARG A 119 3.25 1.24 -2.88
CA ARG A 119 3.70 -0.10 -2.49
C ARG A 119 5.18 -0.30 -2.76
N PHE A 120 5.81 -1.13 -1.94
CA PHE A 120 7.15 -1.62 -2.22
C PHE A 120 7.06 -2.65 -3.35
N ILE A 121 7.73 -2.39 -4.46
CA ILE A 121 7.85 -3.36 -5.55
C ILE A 121 9.16 -4.11 -5.36
N LEU A 122 9.10 -5.44 -5.28
CA LEU A 122 10.26 -6.32 -5.33
C LEU A 122 10.26 -6.99 -6.71
N SER A 123 11.20 -6.61 -7.58
CA SER A 123 11.33 -7.18 -8.93
C SER A 123 12.18 -8.45 -8.95
N GLY A 124 13.00 -8.65 -7.92
CA GLY A 124 13.78 -9.88 -7.81
C GLY A 124 14.82 -9.85 -6.72
N ILE A 125 15.26 -11.04 -6.33
CA ILE A 125 16.41 -11.26 -5.47
C ILE A 125 17.39 -12.18 -6.17
N TRP A 126 18.63 -11.73 -6.30
CA TRP A 126 19.70 -12.51 -6.88
C TRP A 126 20.74 -12.85 -5.83
N VAL A 127 21.24 -14.09 -5.87
CA VAL A 127 22.34 -14.56 -5.04
C VAL A 127 23.37 -15.23 -5.94
N ALA A 128 24.63 -14.85 -5.77
CA ALA A 128 25.75 -15.40 -6.50
C ALA A 128 25.79 -16.93 -6.37
N PRO A 129 25.99 -17.70 -7.47
CA PRO A 129 25.90 -19.15 -7.46
C PRO A 129 26.69 -19.86 -6.35
N THR A 130 27.92 -19.41 -6.08
CA THR A 130 28.82 -19.94 -5.05
C THR A 130 28.31 -19.73 -3.62
N TYR A 131 27.36 -18.80 -3.42
CA TYR A 131 26.79 -18.44 -2.12
C TYR A 131 25.35 -18.95 -1.94
N ARG A 132 24.80 -19.68 -2.93
CA ARG A 132 23.48 -20.31 -2.83
C ARG A 132 23.50 -21.43 -1.77
N GLY A 133 22.34 -21.74 -1.20
CA GLY A 133 22.21 -22.71 -0.10
C GLY A 133 22.58 -22.19 1.29
N GLN A 134 23.18 -21.00 1.41
CA GLN A 134 23.60 -20.40 2.69
C GLN A 134 22.52 -19.53 3.37
N GLY A 135 21.28 -19.61 2.90
CA GLY A 135 20.16 -18.84 3.46
C GLY A 135 20.26 -17.31 3.30
N ILE A 136 21.10 -16.80 2.39
CA ILE A 136 21.27 -15.35 2.16
C ILE A 136 19.96 -14.71 1.70
N ALA A 137 19.33 -15.25 0.66
CA ALA A 137 18.04 -14.76 0.16
C ALA A 137 16.97 -14.76 1.26
N HIS A 138 16.93 -15.82 2.07
CA HIS A 138 16.01 -15.93 3.20
C HIS A 138 16.24 -14.82 4.24
N ARG A 139 17.49 -14.53 4.61
CA ARG A 139 17.81 -13.46 5.57
C ARG A 139 17.43 -12.08 5.05
N ILE A 140 17.74 -11.79 3.80
CA ILE A 140 17.38 -10.52 3.15
C ILE A 140 15.85 -10.38 3.10
N LEU A 141 15.16 -11.40 2.60
CA LEU A 141 13.70 -11.38 2.47
C LEU A 141 13.00 -11.32 3.83
N ARG A 142 13.54 -11.99 4.86
CA ARG A 142 13.03 -11.87 6.24
C ARG A 142 13.17 -10.44 6.75
N GLN A 143 14.33 -9.82 6.58
CA GLN A 143 14.54 -8.43 6.99
C GLN A 143 13.60 -7.48 6.22
N LEU A 144 13.35 -7.74 4.93
CA LEU A 144 12.39 -6.98 4.13
C LEU A 144 10.98 -7.06 4.72
N VAL A 145 10.47 -8.28 4.94
CA VAL A 145 9.08 -8.46 5.39
C VAL A 145 8.88 -7.94 6.81
N ASP A 146 9.85 -8.13 7.70
CA ASP A 146 9.78 -7.61 9.06
C ASP A 146 9.76 -6.07 9.04
N ALA A 147 10.60 -5.45 8.21
CA ALA A 147 10.62 -4.00 8.05
C ALA A 147 9.34 -3.45 7.39
N ALA A 148 8.77 -4.17 6.45
CA ALA A 148 7.53 -3.80 5.78
C ALA A 148 6.32 -3.92 6.71
N ASP A 149 6.29 -4.94 7.59
CA ASP A 149 5.32 -5.05 8.68
C ASP A 149 5.44 -3.86 9.63
N ASP A 150 6.65 -3.57 10.12
CA ASP A 150 6.92 -2.42 11.02
C ASP A 150 6.48 -1.07 10.40
N ALA A 151 6.62 -0.93 9.08
CA ALA A 151 6.26 0.27 8.34
C ALA A 151 4.80 0.28 7.85
N GLU A 152 4.05 -0.80 8.06
CA GLU A 152 2.72 -1.02 7.46
C GLU A 152 2.71 -0.74 5.94
N LEU A 153 3.68 -1.30 5.22
CA LEU A 153 3.84 -1.13 3.78
C LEU A 153 3.63 -2.47 3.07
N GLY A 154 2.70 -2.50 2.11
CA GLY A 154 2.48 -3.66 1.25
C GLY A 154 3.64 -3.90 0.29
N ILE A 155 3.94 -5.17 0.06
CA ILE A 155 4.91 -5.61 -0.93
C ILE A 155 4.19 -6.26 -2.09
N GLU A 156 4.48 -5.80 -3.29
CA GLU A 156 4.13 -6.44 -4.55
C GLU A 156 5.40 -7.04 -5.14
N LEU A 157 5.32 -8.30 -5.51
CA LEU A 157 6.42 -9.10 -6.02
C LEU A 157 6.13 -9.47 -7.47
N HIS A 158 7.03 -9.07 -8.36
CA HIS A 158 7.12 -9.60 -9.71
C HIS A 158 8.28 -10.59 -9.71
N HIS A 159 7.96 -11.88 -9.84
CA HIS A 159 8.94 -12.96 -9.74
C HIS A 159 9.14 -13.62 -11.11
N GLU A 160 10.15 -13.16 -11.83
CA GLU A 160 10.65 -13.91 -13.00
C GLU A 160 11.80 -14.82 -12.58
N PRO A 161 11.87 -16.07 -13.07
CA PRO A 161 13.05 -16.90 -12.90
C PRO A 161 14.28 -16.19 -13.47
N PHE A 162 15.37 -16.13 -12.72
CA PHE A 162 16.63 -15.55 -13.19
C PHE A 162 17.33 -16.50 -14.19
N GLY A 163 16.96 -16.42 -15.48
CA GLY A 163 17.64 -17.10 -16.58
C GLY A 163 17.69 -18.63 -16.44
N GLU A 164 18.76 -19.25 -16.95
CA GLU A 164 18.98 -20.71 -16.89
C GLU A 164 19.47 -21.20 -15.51
N GLU A 165 19.96 -20.29 -14.65
CA GLU A 165 20.54 -20.61 -13.35
C GLU A 165 19.71 -20.03 -12.20
N GLY A 166 18.66 -20.74 -11.79
CA GLY A 166 17.79 -20.30 -10.70
C GLY A 166 16.87 -21.38 -10.18
N LEU A 167 15.96 -21.00 -9.28
CA LEU A 167 14.81 -21.84 -8.96
C LEU A 167 13.85 -21.83 -10.14
N ASP A 168 13.28 -22.99 -10.46
CA ASP A 168 12.12 -23.04 -11.35
C ASP A 168 10.93 -22.27 -10.73
N LYS A 169 9.95 -21.94 -11.55
CA LYS A 169 8.80 -21.14 -11.12
C LYS A 169 8.09 -21.73 -9.88
N PRO A 170 7.77 -23.04 -9.81
CA PRO A 170 7.15 -23.62 -8.62
C PRO A 170 8.01 -23.51 -7.35
N ALA A 171 9.31 -23.79 -7.45
CA ALA A 171 10.21 -23.68 -6.29
C ALA A 171 10.41 -22.23 -5.85
N LEU A 172 10.40 -21.28 -6.80
CA LEU A 172 10.47 -19.85 -6.55
C LEU A 172 9.21 -19.35 -5.83
N GLU A 173 8.03 -19.72 -6.32
CA GLU A 173 6.75 -19.42 -5.66
C GLU A 173 6.67 -20.04 -4.26
N ALA A 174 7.09 -21.30 -4.12
CA ALA A 174 7.17 -21.96 -2.81
C ALA A 174 8.15 -21.24 -1.87
N PHE A 175 9.25 -20.70 -2.39
CA PHE A 175 10.18 -19.87 -1.61
C PHE A 175 9.50 -18.61 -1.08
N TYR A 176 8.81 -17.85 -1.94
CA TYR A 176 8.13 -16.63 -1.52
C TYR A 176 6.90 -16.89 -0.63
N ASN A 177 6.15 -17.97 -0.87
CA ASN A 177 5.02 -18.37 -0.02
C ASN A 177 5.42 -18.57 1.45
N ARG A 178 6.63 -19.12 1.72
CA ARG A 178 7.15 -19.25 3.09
C ARG A 178 7.35 -17.92 3.82
N HIS A 179 7.44 -16.83 3.08
CA HIS A 179 7.57 -15.46 3.60
C HIS A 179 6.23 -14.71 3.65
N GLY A 180 5.12 -15.39 3.35
CA GLY A 180 3.76 -14.86 3.42
C GLY A 180 3.26 -14.19 2.15
N PHE A 181 3.98 -14.31 1.04
CA PHE A 181 3.48 -13.87 -0.27
C PHE A 181 2.38 -14.81 -0.76
N GLN A 182 1.38 -14.25 -1.43
CA GLN A 182 0.23 -15.00 -1.97
C GLN A 182 -0.15 -14.44 -3.34
N HIS A 183 -0.69 -15.28 -4.21
CA HIS A 183 -1.27 -14.79 -5.46
C HIS A 183 -2.53 -13.98 -5.20
N HIS A 184 -2.76 -12.98 -6.05
CA HIS A 184 -3.98 -12.20 -6.03
C HIS A 184 -4.67 -12.32 -7.39
N GLU A 185 -5.97 -12.62 -7.39
CA GLU A 185 -6.74 -12.91 -8.61
C GLU A 185 -6.73 -11.73 -9.61
N LEU A 186 -6.70 -10.51 -9.10
CA LEU A 186 -6.73 -9.27 -9.91
C LEU A 186 -5.38 -8.90 -10.58
N THR A 187 -4.28 -9.58 -10.27
CA THR A 187 -2.97 -9.25 -10.88
C THR A 187 -2.23 -10.53 -11.27
N PRO A 188 -2.61 -11.14 -12.41
CA PRO A 188 -2.00 -12.37 -12.89
C PRO A 188 -0.48 -12.22 -13.05
N GLY A 189 0.28 -13.15 -12.47
CA GLY A 189 1.73 -13.17 -12.56
C GLY A 189 2.48 -12.45 -11.43
N ALA A 190 1.79 -11.72 -10.56
CA ALA A 190 2.38 -11.14 -9.36
C ALA A 190 2.00 -11.93 -8.09
N MET A 191 2.78 -11.72 -7.03
CA MET A 191 2.44 -12.14 -5.67
C MET A 191 2.43 -10.93 -4.75
N PHE A 192 1.61 -10.99 -3.72
CA PHE A 192 1.42 -9.88 -2.80
C PHE A 192 1.64 -10.34 -1.38
N ARG A 193 2.16 -9.41 -0.59
CA ARG A 193 2.20 -9.55 0.85
C ARG A 193 1.61 -8.30 1.48
N ILE A 194 0.49 -8.48 2.17
CA ILE A 194 -0.12 -7.45 3.00
C ILE A 194 0.67 -7.42 4.32
N PRO A 195 1.04 -6.23 4.83
CA PRO A 195 1.72 -6.13 6.11
C PRO A 195 0.81 -6.68 7.21
N ARG A 196 1.40 -7.41 8.16
CA ARG A 196 0.64 -7.91 9.30
C ARG A 196 0.22 -6.74 10.18
N THR A 197 -1.04 -6.79 10.59
CA THR A 197 -1.59 -5.86 11.57
C THR A 197 -1.28 -6.33 12.99
N PRO A 198 -1.31 -5.44 13.99
CA PRO A 198 -1.20 -5.84 15.39
C PRO A 198 -2.18 -6.94 15.83
N LEU A 199 -3.34 -7.04 15.17
CA LEU A 199 -4.34 -8.08 15.42
C LEU A 199 -3.84 -9.47 14.99
N ASP A 200 -3.03 -9.56 13.94
CA ASP A 200 -2.45 -10.82 13.45
C ASP A 200 -1.38 -11.40 14.39
N HIS A 201 -0.88 -10.60 15.34
CA HIS A 201 0.07 -11.06 16.36
C HIS A 201 -0.61 -11.82 17.52
N HIS A 202 -1.93 -11.69 17.70
CA HIS A 202 -2.65 -12.34 18.79
C HIS A 202 -2.98 -13.82 18.51
N ASP A 203 -2.99 -14.26 17.25
CA ASP A 203 -3.25 -15.65 16.85
C ASP A 203 -2.07 -16.62 17.07
N ARG A 204 -1.02 -16.18 17.76
CA ARG A 204 0.16 -16.99 18.11
C ARG A 204 0.36 -17.21 19.62
N SER A 205 -0.66 -16.94 20.44
CA SER A 205 -0.61 -17.18 21.89
C SER A 205 -1.13 -18.57 22.24
#